data_AF-A0A2W2B1F1-F1
#
_entry.id   AF-A0A2W2B1F1-F1
#
_cell.length_a   1.000
_cell.length_b   1.000
_cell.length_c   1.000
_cell.angle_alpha   90.00
_cell.angle_beta   90.00
_cell.angle_gamma   90.00
#
_symmetry.space_group_name_H-M   'P 1'
#
loop_
_entity.id
_entity.type
_entity.pdbx_description
1 polymer ?
#
loop_
_entity_poly.entity_id
_entity_poly.type
_entity_poly.pdbx_seq_one_letter_code
_entity_poly.pdbx_strand_id
1 'polypeptide(L)'
;MSRLSSSSFCRILPALIVLLLMTHDHPAEAAQELRLIDNQSQLIKLAEPPSTVVVGNPAIADITTDGTSLFFHPRAPGVTNVIAMDAKGGKLADYLVRVIFQDSYSVAMYTPTGRRTYSCVVDCELILRLGDNNDYFDKFTYQAEAKNTLSSTQAMGEDLLVPQYSPFTFGIQPQ
;
A
#
# COMPACT_ATOMS: atom_id res chain seq x y z
N MET A 1 -95.58 3.94 -25.87
CA MET A 1 -95.73 5.37 -26.27
C MET A 1 -94.62 6.18 -25.61
N SER A 2 -94.32 7.38 -26.12
CA SER A 2 -93.41 8.41 -25.59
C SER A 2 -91.89 8.10 -25.47
N ARG A 3 -91.07 9.12 -25.78
CA ARG A 3 -89.60 9.11 -25.90
C ARG A 3 -88.94 9.92 -24.77
N LEU A 4 -87.69 9.58 -24.44
CA LEU A 4 -86.60 10.44 -23.92
C LEU A 4 -85.27 9.86 -24.49
N SER A 5 -84.28 10.56 -25.06
CA SER A 5 -84.00 12.00 -25.31
C SER A 5 -83.64 12.84 -24.07
N SER A 6 -82.51 13.55 -23.98
CA SER A 6 -81.28 13.58 -24.82
C SER A 6 -80.14 14.30 -24.05
N SER A 7 -78.87 13.90 -24.26
CA SER A 7 -77.64 14.64 -23.89
C SER A 7 -77.35 14.77 -22.37
N SER A 8 -76.14 15.06 -21.86
CA SER A 8 -74.86 15.46 -22.47
C SER A 8 -73.64 14.91 -21.69
N PHE A 9 -72.54 14.70 -22.40
CA PHE A 9 -71.13 14.78 -21.98
C PHE A 9 -70.78 14.85 -20.46
N CYS A 10 -70.02 13.85 -19.99
CA CYS A 10 -68.65 14.14 -19.56
C CYS A 10 -67.72 12.92 -19.71
N ARG A 11 -66.48 13.24 -20.07
CA ARG A 11 -65.26 12.43 -20.11
C ARG A 11 -65.07 11.68 -18.78
N ILE A 12 -64.44 10.50 -18.73
CA ILE A 12 -62.97 10.35 -18.71
C ILE A 12 -62.56 9.01 -19.34
N LEU A 13 -61.56 9.06 -20.23
CA LEU A 13 -60.73 7.93 -20.69
C LEU A 13 -59.33 8.06 -20.04
N PRO A 14 -58.43 7.09 -20.21
CA PRO A 14 -57.81 6.31 -19.14
C PRO A 14 -56.61 6.98 -18.42
N ALA A 15 -56.34 6.58 -17.18
CA ALA A 15 -55.12 6.93 -16.45
C ALA A 15 -54.63 5.76 -15.57
N LEU A 16 -54.21 4.67 -16.22
CA LEU A 16 -53.60 3.48 -15.58
C LEU A 16 -52.15 3.27 -16.08
N ILE A 17 -51.37 4.34 -16.16
CA ILE A 17 -49.95 4.32 -16.54
C ILE A 17 -49.21 5.37 -15.70
N VAL A 18 -47.96 5.08 -15.30
CA VAL A 18 -47.09 5.89 -14.43
C VAL A 18 -47.61 5.91 -12.98
N LEU A 19 -46.96 5.32 -11.97
CA LEU A 19 -45.54 5.48 -11.64
C LEU A 19 -44.98 4.25 -10.91
N LEU A 20 -44.39 3.30 -11.64
CA LEU A 20 -43.59 2.22 -11.04
C LEU A 20 -42.15 2.74 -10.88
N LEU A 21 -41.82 3.31 -9.72
CA LEU A 21 -40.45 3.78 -9.45
C LEU A 21 -39.49 2.58 -9.44
N MET A 22 -38.64 2.51 -10.45
CA MET A 22 -37.54 1.54 -10.52
C MET A 22 -36.41 1.98 -9.58
N THR A 23 -36.53 1.62 -8.30
CA THR A 23 -35.42 1.71 -7.33
C THR A 23 -34.31 0.75 -7.74
N HIS A 24 -33.42 1.23 -8.61
CA HIS A 24 -32.16 0.54 -8.93
C HIS A 24 -31.20 0.72 -7.76
N ASP A 25 -31.36 -0.11 -6.73
CA ASP A 25 -30.29 -0.37 -5.76
C ASP A 25 -29.10 -0.98 -6.51
N HIS A 26 -28.18 -0.13 -6.95
CA HIS A 26 -26.86 -0.59 -7.36
C HIS A 26 -26.16 -1.07 -6.09
N PRO A 27 -25.79 -2.36 -5.99
CA PRO A 27 -25.00 -2.81 -4.85
C PRO A 27 -23.69 -2.03 -4.85
N ALA A 28 -23.45 -1.28 -3.78
CA ALA A 28 -22.16 -0.66 -3.55
C ALA A 28 -21.12 -1.77 -3.34
N GLU A 29 -20.33 -2.04 -4.38
CA GLU A 29 -19.27 -3.03 -4.34
C GLU A 29 -18.23 -2.61 -3.30
N ALA A 30 -18.25 -3.31 -2.16
CA ALA A 30 -17.34 -3.06 -1.05
C ALA A 30 -15.89 -3.38 -1.48
N ALA A 31 -14.96 -2.49 -1.16
CA ALA A 31 -13.55 -2.69 -1.47
C ALA A 31 -13.02 -3.97 -0.80
N GLN A 32 -12.26 -4.76 -1.56
CA GLN A 32 -11.70 -6.02 -1.11
C GLN A 32 -10.51 -5.75 -0.18
N GLU A 33 -10.54 -6.21 1.07
CA GLU A 33 -9.39 -6.04 1.97
C GLU A 33 -8.22 -6.94 1.53
N LEU A 34 -7.08 -6.31 1.25
CA LEU A 34 -5.83 -6.97 0.86
C LEU A 34 -4.78 -6.72 1.96
N ARG A 35 -4.40 -7.77 2.69
CA ARG A 35 -3.35 -7.70 3.71
C ARG A 35 -2.00 -8.03 3.11
N LEU A 36 -1.07 -7.08 3.13
CA LEU A 36 0.31 -7.22 2.67
C LEU A 36 1.28 -7.24 3.85
N ILE A 37 2.37 -8.00 3.75
CA ILE A 37 3.44 -8.05 4.73
C ILE A 37 4.60 -7.16 4.26
N ASP A 38 5.19 -6.34 5.13
CA ASP A 38 6.33 -5.49 4.79
C ASP A 38 7.49 -6.28 4.17
N ASN A 39 8.18 -5.69 3.19
CA ASN A 39 9.27 -6.30 2.43
C ASN A 39 8.88 -7.56 1.61
N GLN A 40 7.59 -7.91 1.49
CA GLN A 40 7.11 -9.01 0.66
C GLN A 40 6.17 -8.52 -0.44
N SER A 41 6.55 -8.71 -1.71
CA SER A 41 5.67 -8.36 -2.84
C SER A 41 4.62 -9.44 -3.07
N GLN A 42 3.37 -9.05 -3.37
CA GLN A 42 2.27 -9.98 -3.65
C GLN A 42 1.70 -9.78 -5.04
N LEU A 43 1.52 -10.89 -5.77
CA LEU A 43 0.85 -10.92 -7.07
C LEU A 43 -0.66 -11.14 -6.90
N ILE A 44 -1.45 -10.26 -7.51
CA ILE A 44 -2.90 -10.43 -7.70
C ILE A 44 -3.19 -10.41 -9.20
N LYS A 45 -4.13 -11.24 -9.67
CA LYS A 45 -4.55 -11.27 -11.08
C LYS A 45 -5.95 -10.69 -11.23
N LEU A 46 -6.11 -9.80 -12.20
CA LEU A 46 -7.39 -9.26 -12.65
C LEU A 46 -7.98 -10.14 -13.77
N ALA A 47 -9.27 -9.94 -14.06
CA ALA A 47 -9.93 -10.56 -15.20
C ALA A 47 -9.47 -9.95 -16.54
N GLU A 48 -9.21 -8.64 -16.55
CA GLU A 48 -8.83 -7.86 -17.73
C GLU A 48 -7.64 -6.93 -17.40
N PRO A 49 -6.80 -6.54 -18.39
CA PRO A 49 -5.66 -5.68 -18.15
C PRO A 49 -6.11 -4.25 -17.80
N PRO A 50 -5.56 -3.63 -16.74
CA PRO A 50 -5.95 -2.29 -16.34
C PRO A 50 -5.35 -1.26 -17.31
N SER A 51 -6.15 -0.26 -17.67
CA SER A 51 -5.69 0.91 -18.45
C SER A 51 -5.23 2.05 -17.54
N THR A 52 -5.65 2.06 -16.28
CA THR A 52 -5.18 3.00 -15.26
C THR A 52 -5.21 2.32 -13.89
N VAL A 53 -4.18 2.55 -13.08
CA VAL A 53 -4.14 2.17 -11.66
C VAL A 53 -3.90 3.41 -10.83
N VAL A 54 -4.74 3.64 -9.84
CA VAL A 54 -4.66 4.75 -8.89
C VAL A 54 -4.31 4.19 -7.52
N VAL A 55 -3.20 4.68 -6.95
CA VAL A 55 -2.76 4.35 -5.59
C VAL A 55 -3.03 5.57 -4.70
N GLY A 56 -3.78 5.38 -3.62
CA GLY A 56 -4.15 6.49 -2.72
C GLY A 56 -2.95 7.14 -2.02
N ASN A 57 -2.04 6.32 -1.49
CA ASN A 57 -0.78 6.77 -0.89
C ASN A 57 0.40 5.85 -1.28
N PRO A 58 1.20 6.23 -2.30
CA PRO A 58 2.38 5.49 -2.73
C PRO A 58 3.48 5.29 -1.67
N ALA A 59 3.44 6.04 -0.55
CA ALA A 59 4.38 5.84 0.56
C ALA A 59 4.03 4.61 1.43
N ILE A 60 2.81 4.11 1.36
CA ILE A 60 2.35 2.90 2.09
C ILE A 60 2.57 1.65 1.23
N ALA A 61 2.07 1.66 0.00
CA ALA A 61 2.26 0.59 -0.97
C ALA A 61 2.33 1.17 -2.38
N ASP A 62 3.07 0.49 -3.26
CA ASP A 62 3.26 0.84 -4.67
C ASP A 62 2.91 -0.35 -5.56
N ILE A 63 2.73 -0.15 -6.86
CA ILE A 63 2.28 -1.20 -7.79
C ILE A 63 3.02 -1.16 -9.13
N THR A 64 3.42 -2.33 -9.61
CA THR A 64 3.76 -2.55 -11.02
C THR A 64 2.74 -3.47 -11.68
N THR A 65 2.52 -3.30 -12.99
CA THR A 65 1.49 -4.00 -13.76
C THR A 65 2.07 -4.72 -14.97
N ASP A 66 1.70 -5.98 -15.20
CA ASP A 66 2.06 -6.75 -16.39
C ASP A 66 0.86 -7.53 -16.93
N GLY A 67 0.29 -7.07 -18.05
CA GLY A 67 -0.95 -7.61 -18.59
C GLY A 67 -2.09 -7.53 -17.57
N THR A 68 -2.60 -8.69 -17.11
CA THR A 68 -3.63 -8.78 -16.06
C THR A 68 -3.06 -8.89 -14.64
N SER A 69 -1.73 -8.85 -14.48
CA SER A 69 -1.05 -9.01 -13.19
C SER A 69 -0.82 -7.65 -12.52
N LEU A 70 -1.22 -7.55 -11.25
CA LEU A 70 -0.83 -6.48 -10.33
C LEU A 70 0.21 -7.03 -9.35
N PHE A 71 1.41 -6.47 -9.33
CA PHE A 71 2.41 -6.74 -8.29
C PHE A 71 2.36 -5.61 -7.27
N PHE A 72 1.90 -5.93 -6.06
CA PHE A 72 1.87 -5.00 -4.94
C PHE A 72 3.22 -5.02 -4.22
N HIS A 73 3.79 -3.83 -4.01
CA HIS A 73 5.06 -3.59 -3.34
C HIS A 73 4.81 -2.78 -2.05
N PRO A 74 4.60 -3.43 -0.90
CA PRO A 74 4.44 -2.72 0.37
C PRO A 74 5.72 -1.99 0.76
N ARG A 75 5.59 -0.72 1.15
CA ARG A 75 6.71 0.16 1.52
C ARG A 75 6.73 0.50 3.02
N ALA A 76 5.57 0.79 3.61
CA ALA A 76 5.44 1.15 5.03
C ALA A 76 4.10 0.65 5.59
N PRO A 77 4.02 0.32 6.90
CA PRO A 77 2.76 -0.06 7.52
C PRO A 77 1.72 1.05 7.44
N GLY A 78 0.46 0.65 7.24
CA GLY A 78 -0.64 1.59 7.12
C GLY A 78 -1.82 1.01 6.35
N VAL A 79 -2.75 1.90 5.99
CA VAL A 79 -3.89 1.58 5.14
C VAL A 79 -3.93 2.58 3.98
N THR A 80 -4.03 2.06 2.77
CA THR A 80 -4.27 2.84 1.54
C THR A 80 -5.31 2.12 0.69
N ASN A 81 -5.96 2.82 -0.23
CA ASN A 81 -6.74 2.19 -1.29
C ASN A 81 -5.92 2.07 -2.58
N VAL A 82 -6.34 1.13 -3.43
CA VAL A 82 -5.83 0.91 -4.79
C VAL A 82 -7.01 0.63 -5.69
N ILE A 83 -7.13 1.39 -6.78
CA ILE A 83 -8.24 1.28 -7.74
C ILE A 83 -7.66 0.98 -9.12
N ALA A 84 -8.08 -0.13 -9.73
CA ALA A 84 -7.75 -0.47 -11.11
C ALA A 84 -8.94 -0.18 -12.02
N MET A 85 -8.71 0.40 -13.19
CA MET A 85 -9.75 0.88 -14.10
C MET A 85 -9.47 0.48 -15.56
N ASP A 86 -10.55 0.30 -16.33
CA ASP A 86 -10.50 0.03 -17.77
C ASP A 86 -10.36 1.33 -18.60
N ALA A 87 -10.20 1.19 -19.92
CA ALA A 87 -10.07 2.32 -20.86
C ALA A 87 -11.33 3.18 -21.03
N LYS A 88 -12.48 2.73 -20.50
CA LYS A 88 -13.79 3.42 -20.54
C LYS A 88 -14.10 4.15 -19.23
N GLY A 89 -13.25 4.02 -18.21
CA GLY A 89 -13.47 4.55 -16.86
C GLY A 89 -14.27 3.62 -15.95
N GLY A 90 -14.51 2.36 -16.34
CA GLY A 90 -15.08 1.33 -15.48
C GLY A 90 -14.08 0.86 -14.42
N LYS A 91 -14.57 0.57 -13.21
CA LYS A 91 -13.76 0.02 -12.11
C LYS A 91 -13.58 -1.48 -12.32
N LEU A 92 -12.34 -1.94 -12.47
CA LEU A 92 -11.97 -3.35 -12.60
C LEU A 92 -11.70 -4.02 -11.24
N ALA A 93 -11.14 -3.26 -10.29
CA ALA A 93 -10.94 -3.71 -8.92
C ALA A 93 -10.77 -2.51 -7.96
N ASP A 94 -11.05 -2.75 -6.69
CA ASP A 94 -10.94 -1.79 -5.60
C ASP A 94 -10.44 -2.51 -4.34
N TYR A 95 -9.20 -2.25 -3.96
CA TYR A 95 -8.54 -2.92 -2.84
C TYR A 95 -8.33 -1.94 -1.68
N LEU A 96 -8.81 -2.32 -0.50
CA LEU A 96 -8.39 -1.70 0.76
C LEU A 96 -7.10 -2.39 1.22
N VAL A 97 -5.96 -1.81 0.86
CA VAL A 97 -4.64 -2.37 1.13
C VAL A 97 -4.22 -2.03 2.56
N ARG A 98 -4.01 -3.06 3.38
CA ARG A 98 -3.45 -2.96 4.73
C ARG A 98 -2.04 -3.56 4.74
N VAL A 99 -1.03 -2.70 4.85
CA VAL A 99 0.35 -3.14 5.05
C VAL A 99 0.60 -3.34 6.55
N ILE A 100 1.06 -4.52 6.93
CA ILE A 100 1.45 -4.86 8.29
C ILE A 100 2.94 -5.19 8.36
N PHE A 101 3.52 -4.99 9.53
CA PHE A 101 4.82 -5.55 9.85
C PHE A 101 4.75 -7.08 9.99
N GLN A 102 5.75 -7.79 9.45
CA GLN A 102 6.08 -9.14 9.86
C GLN A 102 6.52 -9.10 11.34
N ASP A 103 5.76 -9.78 12.17
CA ASP A 103 5.89 -9.86 13.64
C ASP A 103 6.37 -11.25 14.10
N SER A 104 6.04 -12.31 13.35
CA SER A 104 6.69 -13.61 13.41
C SER A 104 8.21 -13.44 13.44
N TYR A 105 8.81 -13.74 14.60
CA TYR A 105 10.24 -13.62 14.90
C TYR A 105 10.79 -12.19 15.03
N SER A 106 9.99 -11.13 15.16
CA SER A 106 10.49 -9.77 15.40
C SER A 106 10.27 -9.27 16.83
N VAL A 107 11.30 -8.68 17.44
CA VAL A 107 11.24 -8.12 18.80
C VAL A 107 11.65 -6.65 18.79
N ALA A 108 10.78 -5.77 19.28
CA ALA A 108 11.08 -4.34 19.45
C ALA A 108 11.45 -4.02 20.91
N MET A 109 12.69 -3.58 21.14
CA MET A 109 13.17 -3.11 22.43
C MET A 109 13.03 -1.59 22.52
N TYR A 110 12.32 -1.10 23.54
CA TYR A 110 12.21 0.32 23.84
C TYR A 110 13.17 0.71 24.96
N THR A 111 13.96 1.76 24.73
CA THR A 111 14.95 2.30 25.67
C THR A 111 14.77 3.81 25.80
N PRO A 112 15.38 4.49 26.79
CA PRO A 112 15.34 5.95 26.88
C PRO A 112 15.92 6.67 25.65
N THR A 113 16.82 6.03 24.88
CA THR A 113 17.36 6.57 23.62
C THR A 113 16.45 6.29 22.41
N GLY A 114 15.42 5.46 22.57
CA GLY A 114 14.43 5.13 21.53
C GLY A 114 14.27 3.62 21.29
N ARG A 115 13.65 3.28 20.16
CA ARG A 115 13.34 1.91 19.75
C ARG A 115 14.49 1.29 18.96
N ARG A 116 14.73 -0.01 19.17
CA ARG A 116 15.56 -0.88 18.33
C ARG A 116 14.76 -2.14 17.99
N THR A 117 14.87 -2.64 16.76
CA THR A 117 14.19 -3.87 16.38
C THR A 117 15.16 -5.00 16.04
N TYR A 118 14.79 -6.21 16.41
CA TYR A 118 15.56 -7.44 16.20
C TYR A 118 14.75 -8.45 15.38
N SER A 119 15.46 -9.30 14.63
CA SER A 119 14.95 -10.51 13.97
C SER A 119 15.54 -11.73 14.66
N CYS A 120 14.70 -12.58 15.23
CA CYS A 120 15.05 -13.68 16.12
C CYS A 120 14.62 -15.03 15.51
N VAL A 121 15.11 -15.34 14.31
CA VAL A 121 14.76 -16.58 13.58
C VAL A 121 15.51 -17.79 14.14
N VAL A 122 16.78 -17.61 14.49
CA VAL A 122 17.61 -18.60 15.22
C VAL A 122 18.31 -17.87 16.36
N ASP A 123 19.11 -16.86 16.03
CA ASP A 123 19.65 -15.85 16.94
C ASP A 123 18.94 -14.51 16.70
N CYS A 124 18.99 -13.60 17.69
CA CYS A 124 18.42 -12.26 17.58
C CYS A 124 19.42 -11.27 16.96
N GLU A 125 19.35 -11.08 15.65
CA GLU A 125 20.14 -10.08 14.92
C GLU A 125 19.42 -8.71 14.89
N LEU A 126 20.20 -7.61 14.94
CA LEU A 126 19.64 -6.26 14.83
C LEU A 126 19.18 -6.01 13.39
N ILE A 127 17.94 -5.55 13.21
CA ILE A 127 17.40 -5.14 11.91
C ILE A 127 16.98 -3.67 11.93
N LEU A 128 17.04 -3.02 10.78
CA LEU A 128 16.53 -1.65 10.64
C LEU A 128 15.03 -1.66 10.34
N ARG A 129 14.23 -0.92 11.12
CA ARG A 129 12.81 -0.65 10.82
C ARG A 129 12.50 0.84 10.86
N LEU A 130 11.54 1.25 10.03
CA LEU A 130 11.02 2.62 10.02
C LEU A 130 10.49 2.99 11.42
N GLY A 131 11.06 4.04 12.01
CA GLY A 131 10.75 4.50 13.38
C GLY A 131 11.64 3.95 14.50
N ASP A 132 12.73 3.25 14.17
CA ASP A 132 13.83 2.99 15.12
C ASP A 132 14.68 4.27 15.34
N ASN A 133 15.48 4.32 16.40
CA ASN A 133 16.28 5.52 16.72
C ASN A 133 17.34 5.84 15.64
N ASN A 134 17.49 7.14 15.33
CA ASN A 134 18.38 7.65 14.29
C ASN A 134 19.86 7.31 14.53
N ASP A 135 20.35 7.36 15.77
CA ASP A 135 21.76 7.04 16.09
C ASP A 135 22.13 5.58 15.76
N TYR A 136 21.15 4.67 15.74
CA TYR A 136 21.32 3.30 15.26
C TYR A 136 21.12 3.19 13.75
N PHE A 137 20.20 3.97 13.17
CA PHE A 137 19.99 4.05 11.72
C PHE A 137 21.26 4.48 10.98
N ASP A 138 21.91 5.56 11.41
CA ASP A 138 23.10 6.09 10.77
C ASP A 138 24.27 5.09 10.84
N LYS A 139 24.47 4.45 12.01
CA LYS A 139 25.52 3.45 12.22
C LYS A 139 25.30 2.18 11.42
N PHE A 140 24.07 1.68 11.35
CA PHE A 140 23.73 0.51 10.56
C PHE A 140 23.87 0.81 9.06
N THR A 141 23.42 1.98 8.62
CA THR A 141 23.53 2.41 7.21
C THR A 141 24.98 2.52 6.79
N TYR A 142 25.84 3.15 7.60
CA TYR A 142 27.30 3.17 7.37
C TYR A 142 27.91 1.76 7.27
N GLN A 143 27.51 0.83 8.14
CA GLN A 143 27.99 -0.56 8.08
C GLN A 143 27.50 -1.30 6.83
N ALA A 144 26.25 -1.08 6.42
CA ALA A 144 25.68 -1.65 5.20
C ALA A 144 26.34 -1.09 3.94
N GLU A 145 26.59 0.22 3.88
CA GLU A 145 27.33 0.88 2.81
C GLU A 145 28.77 0.37 2.73
N ALA A 146 29.49 0.30 3.86
CA ALA A 146 30.84 -0.26 3.92
C ALA A 146 30.89 -1.73 3.46
N LYS A 147 29.85 -2.53 3.78
CA LYS A 147 29.74 -3.90 3.28
C LYS A 147 29.47 -3.96 1.78
N ASN A 148 28.61 -3.07 1.26
CA ASN A 148 28.30 -2.99 -0.16
C ASN A 148 29.50 -2.50 -0.99
N THR A 149 30.26 -1.52 -0.49
CA THR A 149 31.50 -1.09 -1.15
C THR A 149 32.52 -2.22 -1.16
N LEU A 150 32.79 -2.89 -0.04
CA LEU A 150 33.67 -4.06 0.02
C LEU A 150 33.24 -5.18 -0.94
N SER A 151 31.93 -5.45 -1.05
CA SER A 151 31.39 -6.43 -2.01
C SER A 151 31.55 -5.99 -3.46
N SER A 152 31.51 -4.68 -3.75
CA SER A 152 31.73 -4.13 -5.09
C SER A 152 33.22 -4.10 -5.47
N THR A 153 34.11 -3.84 -4.50
CA THR A 153 35.57 -3.86 -4.70
C THR A 153 36.10 -5.28 -4.88
N GLN A 154 35.46 -6.32 -4.32
CA GLN A 154 35.83 -7.70 -4.64
C GLN A 154 35.51 -8.11 -6.09
N ALA A 155 34.65 -7.37 -6.80
CA ALA A 155 34.42 -7.56 -8.23
C ALA A 155 35.42 -6.78 -9.13
N MET A 156 36.14 -5.80 -8.58
CA MET A 156 37.10 -4.95 -9.29
C MET A 156 38.43 -4.94 -8.52
N GLY A 157 39.41 -5.74 -8.94
CA GLY A 157 40.72 -5.81 -8.28
C GLY A 157 41.53 -4.53 -8.43
N GLU A 158 41.26 -3.52 -7.59
CA GLU A 158 42.00 -2.27 -7.48
C GLU A 158 42.13 -1.82 -6.01
N ASP A 159 43.09 -0.91 -5.75
CA ASP A 159 43.77 -0.72 -4.47
C ASP A 159 42.90 -0.19 -3.30
N LEU A 160 43.29 -0.52 -2.07
CA LEU A 160 42.54 -0.25 -0.84
C LEU A 160 42.70 1.20 -0.36
N LEU A 161 41.90 2.13 -0.90
CA LEU A 161 41.69 3.47 -0.35
C LEU A 161 40.42 3.56 0.52
N VAL A 162 40.40 2.83 1.64
CA VAL A 162 39.36 2.97 2.67
C VAL A 162 39.43 4.40 3.24
N PRO A 163 38.34 5.19 3.24
CA PRO A 163 38.34 6.52 3.86
C PRO A 163 38.62 6.38 5.36
N GLN A 164 39.78 6.87 5.78
CA GLN A 164 40.20 6.86 7.18
C GLN A 164 39.25 7.72 8.02
N TYR A 165 38.45 7.06 8.87
CA TYR A 165 37.72 7.75 9.93
C TYR A 165 38.74 8.26 10.97
N SER A 166 38.90 9.58 11.08
CA SER A 166 39.74 10.16 12.13
C SER A 166 39.12 9.85 13.50
N PRO A 167 39.85 9.23 14.44
CA PRO A 167 39.30 8.96 15.76
C PRO A 167 39.02 10.28 16.47
N PHE A 168 37.85 10.37 17.10
CA PHE A 168 37.48 11.51 17.94
C PHE A 168 38.58 11.78 18.97
N THR A 169 39.20 12.96 18.91
CA THR A 169 40.09 13.43 19.97
C THR A 169 39.27 13.63 21.24
N PHE A 170 39.41 12.69 22.19
CA PHE A 170 38.82 12.80 23.51
C PHE A 170 39.52 13.94 24.26
N GLY A 171 38.88 15.11 24.28
CA GLY A 171 39.42 16.33 24.89
C GLY A 171 39.48 16.23 26.41
N ILE A 172 40.54 15.61 26.94
CA ILE A 172 40.91 15.77 28.35
C ILE A 172 41.37 17.22 28.54
N GLN A 173 40.55 18.01 29.24
CA GLN A 173 40.95 19.31 29.79
C GLN A 173 41.60 19.07 31.17
N PRO A 174 42.93 19.25 31.34
CA PRO A 174 43.49 19.48 32.65
C PRO A 174 43.11 20.90 33.15
N GLN A 175 43.13 21.07 34.46
CA GLN A 175 42.82 22.31 35.19
C GLN A 175 43.77 23.47 34.82
#